data_AF-A0A1H2KMK2-F1
#
_entry.id   AF-A0A1H2KMK2-F1
#
_cell.length_a   1.000
_cell.length_b   1.000
_cell.length_c   1.000
_cell.angle_alpha   90.00
_cell.angle_beta   90.00
_cell.angle_gamma   90.00
#
_symmetry.space_group_name_H-M   'P 1'
#
loop_
_entity.id
_entity.type
_entity.pdbx_description
1 polymer ?
#
loop_
_entity_poly.entity_id
_entity_poly.type
_entity_poly.pdbx_seq_one_letter_code
_entity_poly.pdbx_strand_id
1 'polypeptide(L)'
;MAKKILVGLLLAAAVTGTGGGIGGASAAPTSVQREGGPCYKHEFGKDSADGKLYCSAEGDGIWRSYAVTRAPKVHIGTSCPTLGARAMVYQTDGIATCRQSNSAGLRWQW
;
A
#
# COMPACT_ATOMS: atom_id res chain seq x y z
N MET A 1 63.03 15.72 -16.21
CA MET A 1 61.56 15.56 -16.20
C MET A 1 60.97 16.53 -15.18
N ALA A 2 59.74 17.01 -15.39
CA ALA A 2 59.29 18.36 -15.05
C ALA A 2 58.97 18.68 -13.56
N LYS A 3 59.50 19.84 -13.14
CA LYS A 3 59.04 20.94 -12.27
C LYS A 3 57.59 20.97 -11.72
N LYS A 4 57.45 21.50 -10.47
CA LYS A 4 56.35 22.30 -9.81
C LYS A 4 55.94 21.69 -8.45
N ILE A 5 56.26 22.28 -7.27
CA ILE A 5 55.71 23.48 -6.55
C ILE A 5 54.20 23.39 -6.24
N LEU A 6 53.86 23.71 -4.98
CA LEU A 6 52.59 24.16 -4.34
C LEU A 6 52.06 23.17 -3.27
N VAL A 7 52.26 23.45 -1.98
CA VAL A 7 51.43 24.32 -1.10
C VAL A 7 50.00 23.77 -0.99
N GLY A 8 49.78 22.92 0.01
CA GLY A 8 48.45 22.46 0.45
C GLY A 8 47.96 23.32 1.62
N LEU A 9 47.69 24.60 1.34
CA LEU A 9 47.03 25.51 2.26
C LEU A 9 45.52 25.27 2.14
N LEU A 10 44.93 24.42 2.99
CA LEU A 10 43.48 24.27 3.09
C LEU A 10 42.92 25.43 3.93
N LEU A 11 42.82 26.61 3.31
CA LEU A 11 41.97 27.70 3.79
C LEU A 11 40.63 27.68 3.05
N ALA A 12 39.59 27.95 3.83
CA ALA A 12 38.17 27.86 3.51
C ALA A 12 37.73 28.57 2.23
N ALA A 13 36.78 27.96 1.52
CA ALA A 13 35.93 28.64 0.53
C ALA A 13 34.46 28.34 0.88
N ALA A 14 33.77 29.34 1.41
CA ALA A 14 32.33 29.44 1.31
C ALA A 14 31.98 29.60 -0.18
N VAL A 15 31.13 28.73 -0.72
CA VAL A 15 30.55 28.92 -2.06
C VAL A 15 29.06 28.62 -2.02
N THR A 16 28.31 29.70 -2.24
CA THR A 16 26.92 29.79 -2.67
C THR A 16 26.53 28.74 -3.71
N GLY A 17 25.51 27.95 -3.39
CA GLY A 17 24.76 27.16 -4.35
C GLY A 17 23.37 27.77 -4.59
N THR A 18 23.29 28.79 -5.45
CA THR A 18 22.08 29.03 -6.24
C THR A 18 22.06 28.01 -7.37
N GLY A 19 21.19 27.01 -7.26
CA GLY A 19 20.85 26.04 -8.30
C GLY A 19 19.66 25.25 -7.77
N GLY A 20 18.44 25.45 -8.26
CA GLY A 20 18.08 25.15 -9.64
C GLY A 20 17.32 23.83 -9.59
N GLY A 21 15.99 23.89 -9.66
CA GLY A 21 15.10 22.75 -9.45
C GLY A 21 13.80 23.20 -8.80
N ILE A 22 12.99 24.06 -9.41
CA ILE A 22 11.87 23.61 -10.27
C ILE A 22 11.55 22.14 -10.05
N GLY A 23 10.51 21.94 -9.28
CA GLY A 23 10.10 20.63 -8.82
C GLY A 23 9.39 20.83 -7.50
N GLY A 24 8.35 21.66 -7.49
CA GLY A 24 7.22 21.26 -6.67
C GLY A 24 6.96 19.83 -7.10
N ALA A 25 7.41 18.86 -6.32
CA ALA A 25 6.81 17.55 -6.34
C ALA A 25 5.38 17.89 -6.01
N SER A 26 4.57 18.12 -7.05
CA SER A 26 3.14 17.95 -6.99
C SER A 26 3.04 16.54 -6.47
N ALA A 27 2.99 16.39 -5.14
CA ALA A 27 2.81 15.12 -4.52
C ALA A 27 1.54 14.64 -5.20
N ALA A 28 1.69 13.65 -6.08
CA ALA A 28 0.55 13.11 -6.79
C ALA A 28 -0.47 12.82 -5.70
N PRO A 29 -1.74 13.24 -5.88
CA PRO A 29 -2.73 13.09 -4.83
C PRO A 29 -2.66 11.64 -4.34
N THR A 30 -2.46 11.45 -3.04
CA THR A 30 -2.47 10.11 -2.46
C THR A 30 -3.92 9.67 -2.40
N SER A 31 -4.22 8.44 -2.79
CA SER A 31 -5.58 7.96 -2.69
C SER A 31 -6.01 7.79 -1.23
N VAL A 32 -7.32 7.79 -0.98
CA VAL A 32 -7.84 7.49 0.36
C VAL A 32 -7.59 6.01 0.64
N GLN A 33 -6.68 5.74 1.56
CA GLN A 33 -6.20 4.41 1.90
C GLN A 33 -7.20 3.70 2.82
N ARG A 34 -8.27 3.19 2.22
CA ARG A 34 -9.32 2.42 2.89
C ARG A 34 -9.53 1.11 2.15
N GLU A 35 -9.78 0.02 2.85
CA GLU A 35 -10.01 -1.27 2.20
C GLU A 35 -11.17 -1.20 1.20
N GLY A 36 -10.96 -1.71 -0.02
CA GLY A 36 -11.90 -1.64 -1.14
C GLY A 36 -12.02 -0.25 -1.78
N GLY A 37 -11.30 0.75 -1.26
CA GLY A 37 -11.20 2.07 -1.87
C GLY A 37 -10.29 2.05 -3.10
N PRO A 38 -10.50 2.98 -4.05
CA PRO A 38 -9.64 3.08 -5.22
C PRO A 38 -8.23 3.51 -4.81
N CYS A 39 -7.23 3.02 -5.51
CA CYS A 39 -5.86 3.50 -5.41
C CYS A 39 -5.31 3.92 -6.77
N TYR A 40 -4.41 4.89 -6.81
CA TYR A 40 -3.91 5.42 -8.07
C TYR A 40 -2.84 4.51 -8.67
N LYS A 41 -2.67 4.57 -10.01
CA LYS A 41 -1.67 3.75 -10.73
C LYS A 41 -0.24 3.89 -10.20
N HIS A 42 0.13 5.08 -9.73
CA HIS A 42 1.47 5.34 -9.16
C HIS A 42 1.65 4.78 -7.73
N GLU A 43 0.58 4.27 -7.13
CA GLU A 43 0.55 3.61 -5.82
C GLU A 43 0.51 2.08 -5.95
N PHE A 44 0.40 1.54 -7.17
CA PHE A 44 0.33 0.09 -7.40
C PHE A 44 1.54 -0.62 -6.80
N GLY A 45 1.28 -1.65 -5.99
CA GLY A 45 2.31 -2.40 -5.25
C GLY A 45 2.87 -1.68 -4.02
N LYS A 46 2.37 -0.49 -3.68
CA LYS A 46 2.75 0.21 -2.44
C LYS A 46 1.82 -0.15 -1.29
N ASP A 47 2.38 -0.06 -0.08
CA ASP A 47 1.64 -0.20 1.16
C ASP A 47 0.98 1.12 1.56
N SER A 48 -0.11 1.01 2.31
CA SER A 48 -0.69 2.14 3.02
C SER A 48 0.29 2.70 4.06
N ALA A 49 0.13 3.96 4.45
CA ALA A 49 0.89 4.65 5.47
C ALA A 49 0.87 3.91 6.82
N ASP A 50 -0.22 3.20 7.14
CA ASP A 50 -0.33 2.37 8.34
C ASP A 50 0.14 0.91 8.15
N GLY A 51 0.52 0.53 6.94
CA GLY A 51 1.05 -0.79 6.58
C GLY A 51 0.03 -1.95 6.59
N LYS A 52 -1.28 -1.70 6.79
CA LYS A 52 -2.29 -2.77 6.81
C LYS A 52 -2.88 -3.08 5.44
N LEU A 53 -2.82 -2.12 4.51
CA LEU A 53 -3.34 -2.26 3.16
C LEU A 53 -2.17 -2.26 2.16
N TYR A 54 -2.36 -2.93 1.04
CA TYR A 54 -1.54 -2.77 -0.16
C TYR A 54 -2.42 -2.39 -1.33
N CYS A 55 -1.91 -1.56 -2.22
CA CYS A 55 -2.63 -1.17 -3.42
C CYS A 55 -2.43 -2.25 -4.50
N SER A 56 -3.48 -3.03 -4.75
CA SER A 56 -3.49 -4.06 -5.79
C SER A 56 -3.80 -3.44 -7.14
N ALA A 57 -2.98 -3.75 -8.14
CA ALA A 57 -3.24 -3.39 -9.54
C ALA A 57 -4.36 -4.23 -10.19
N GLU A 58 -4.94 -5.19 -9.46
CA GLU A 58 -6.05 -6.01 -9.97
C GLU A 58 -7.32 -5.17 -10.18
N GLY A 59 -7.97 -5.35 -11.34
CA GLY A 59 -9.13 -4.56 -11.74
C GLY A 59 -8.75 -3.11 -12.04
N ASP A 60 -9.38 -2.18 -11.32
CA ASP A 60 -9.19 -0.73 -11.49
C ASP A 60 -8.18 -0.11 -10.52
N GLY A 61 -7.48 -0.93 -9.72
CA GLY A 61 -6.59 -0.43 -8.67
C GLY A 61 -7.34 -0.23 -7.35
N ILE A 62 -7.23 -1.17 -6.42
CA ILE A 62 -7.90 -1.09 -5.11
C ILE A 62 -6.98 -1.38 -3.94
N TRP A 63 -7.18 -0.66 -2.85
CA TRP A 63 -6.55 -0.98 -1.56
C TRP A 63 -7.13 -2.28 -1.01
N ARG A 64 -6.26 -3.27 -0.80
CA ARG A 64 -6.61 -4.57 -0.23
C ARG A 64 -5.94 -4.75 1.13
N SER A 65 -6.69 -5.25 2.10
CA SER A 65 -6.16 -5.54 3.44
C SER A 65 -5.25 -6.77 3.44
N TYR A 66 -4.07 -6.65 4.04
CA TYR A 66 -3.20 -7.79 4.33
C TYR A 66 -3.85 -8.80 5.27
N ALA A 67 -4.70 -8.34 6.19
CA ALA A 67 -5.46 -9.23 7.06
C ALA A 67 -6.36 -10.17 6.26
N VAL A 68 -6.93 -9.70 5.15
CA VAL A 68 -7.86 -10.48 4.31
C VAL A 68 -7.10 -11.40 3.37
N THR A 69 -5.97 -10.97 2.80
CA THR A 69 -5.13 -11.82 1.94
C THR A 69 -4.36 -12.91 2.69
N ARG A 70 -3.97 -12.64 3.94
CA ARG A 70 -3.26 -13.63 4.79
C ARG A 70 -4.20 -14.60 5.48
N ALA A 71 -5.49 -14.26 5.60
CA ALA A 71 -6.48 -15.16 6.16
C ALA A 71 -6.66 -16.40 5.25
N PRO A 72 -6.99 -17.57 5.82
CA PRO A 72 -7.35 -18.74 5.03
C PRO A 72 -8.50 -18.39 4.08
N LYS A 73 -8.41 -18.85 2.83
CA LYS A 73 -9.52 -18.70 1.89
C LYS A 73 -10.73 -19.50 2.38
N VAL A 74 -11.92 -18.93 2.28
CA VAL A 74 -13.17 -19.49 2.82
C VAL A 74 -14.19 -19.78 1.72
N HIS A 75 -15.15 -20.64 1.99
CA HIS A 75 -16.29 -20.85 1.08
C HIS A 75 -17.51 -20.11 1.59
N ILE A 76 -18.27 -19.47 0.69
CA ILE A 76 -19.55 -18.85 1.04
C ILE A 76 -20.49 -19.90 1.64
N GLY A 77 -21.24 -19.49 2.67
CA GLY A 77 -22.15 -20.37 3.39
C GLY A 77 -21.47 -21.30 4.39
N THR A 78 -20.14 -21.26 4.57
CA THR A 78 -19.48 -22.01 5.66
C THR A 78 -19.53 -21.24 6.98
N SER A 79 -19.36 -21.92 8.12
CA SER A 79 -19.36 -21.28 9.43
C SER A 79 -18.13 -20.39 9.61
N CYS A 80 -18.30 -19.29 10.34
CA CYS A 80 -17.20 -18.37 10.65
C CYS A 80 -17.09 -18.10 12.16
N PRO A 81 -15.87 -17.85 12.67
CA PRO A 81 -15.62 -17.80 14.10
C PRO A 81 -16.06 -16.48 14.75
N THR A 82 -16.04 -15.37 14.00
CA THR A 82 -16.20 -14.03 14.57
C THR A 82 -17.02 -13.14 13.65
N LEU A 83 -18.11 -12.56 14.17
CA LEU A 83 -18.94 -11.61 13.44
C LEU A 83 -18.10 -10.45 12.88
N GLY A 84 -18.29 -10.11 11.62
CA GLY A 84 -17.55 -9.03 10.95
C GLY A 84 -16.15 -9.41 10.46
N ALA A 85 -15.67 -10.63 10.73
CA ALA A 85 -14.44 -11.12 10.12
C ALA A 85 -14.54 -11.09 8.59
N ARG A 86 -13.42 -10.86 7.90
CA ARG A 86 -13.35 -10.78 6.44
C ARG A 86 -12.26 -11.72 5.93
N ALA A 87 -12.54 -12.44 4.86
CA ALA A 87 -11.60 -13.38 4.25
C ALA A 87 -11.84 -13.48 2.74
N MET A 88 -10.81 -13.84 1.99
CA MET A 88 -10.94 -14.13 0.56
C MET A 88 -11.77 -15.39 0.33
N VAL A 89 -12.63 -15.37 -0.67
CA VAL A 89 -13.39 -16.56 -1.06
C VAL A 89 -12.52 -17.48 -1.92
N TYR A 90 -12.55 -18.78 -1.65
CA TYR A 90 -11.80 -19.78 -2.40
C TYR A 90 -12.07 -19.67 -3.91
N GLN A 91 -11.00 -19.72 -4.71
CA GLN A 91 -11.04 -19.58 -6.17
C GLN A 91 -11.62 -18.27 -6.73
N THR A 92 -11.82 -17.25 -5.91
CA THR A 92 -12.27 -15.92 -6.39
C THR A 92 -11.44 -14.80 -5.77
N ASP A 93 -11.54 -13.61 -6.35
CA ASP A 93 -10.96 -12.37 -5.80
C ASP A 93 -11.93 -11.60 -4.91
N GLY A 94 -13.11 -12.18 -4.65
CA GLY A 94 -14.13 -11.59 -3.81
C GLY A 94 -13.83 -11.80 -2.32
N ILE A 95 -14.31 -10.86 -1.52
CA ILE A 95 -14.17 -10.86 -0.06
C ILE A 95 -15.51 -11.27 0.54
N ALA A 96 -15.51 -12.31 1.37
CA ALA A 96 -16.65 -12.65 2.21
C ALA A 96 -16.55 -11.95 3.55
N THR A 97 -17.70 -11.55 4.09
CA THR A 97 -17.86 -11.05 5.44
C THR A 97 -18.62 -12.09 6.28
N CYS A 98 -18.12 -12.37 7.48
CA CYS A 98 -18.81 -13.19 8.45
C CYS A 98 -20.03 -12.43 9.00
N ARG A 99 -21.24 -12.93 8.71
CA ARG A 99 -22.50 -12.32 9.12
C ARG A 99 -23.40 -13.33 9.81
N GLN A 100 -24.32 -12.83 10.65
CA GLN A 100 -25.40 -13.63 11.21
C GLN A 100 -26.24 -14.19 10.06
N SER A 101 -26.44 -15.51 10.05
CA SER A 101 -27.43 -16.19 9.23
C SER A 101 -28.62 -16.54 10.10
N ASN A 102 -29.83 -16.24 9.62
CA ASN A 102 -31.07 -16.39 10.39
C ASN A 102 -31.31 -17.81 10.93
N SER A 103 -30.73 -18.84 10.31
CA SER A 103 -31.01 -20.23 10.66
C SER A 103 -29.77 -21.04 11.07
N ALA A 104 -28.57 -20.51 10.87
CA ALA A 104 -27.35 -21.32 10.92
C ALA A 104 -26.16 -20.62 11.61
N GLY A 105 -26.44 -19.62 12.45
CA GLY A 105 -25.42 -18.89 13.20
C GLY A 105 -24.54 -18.02 12.30
N LEU A 106 -23.29 -17.80 12.72
CA LEU A 106 -22.34 -16.97 11.97
C LEU A 106 -21.84 -17.72 10.72
N ARG A 107 -22.08 -17.15 9.53
CA ARG A 107 -21.61 -17.72 8.26
C ARG A 107 -20.94 -16.70 7.35
N TRP A 108 -20.03 -17.18 6.51
CA TRP A 108 -19.40 -16.40 5.46
C TRP A 108 -20.41 -16.05 4.38
N GLN A 109 -20.62 -14.76 4.15
CA GLN A 109 -21.56 -14.22 3.17
C GLN A 109 -20.85 -13.13 2.34
N TRP A 110 -21.36 -12.80 1.15
CA TRP A 110 -20.83 -11.70 0.35
C TRP A 110 -21.03 -10.35 1.05
#